data_AF-A0A2E7R8H3-F1
#
_entry.id   AF-A0A2E7R8H3-F1
#
_cell.length_a   1.000
_cell.length_b   1.000
_cell.length_c   1.000
_cell.angle_alpha   90.00
_cell.angle_beta   90.00
_cell.angle_gamma   90.00
#
_symmetry.space_group_name_H-M   'P 1'
#
loop_
_entity.id
_entity.type
_entity.pdbx_description
1 polymer ?
#
loop_
_entity_poly.entity_id
_entity_poly.type
_entity_poly.pdbx_seq_one_letter_code
_entity_poly.pdbx_strand_id
1 'polypeptide(L)'
;MNRRIIYGHVGIGPTVSGTALVASDNFSARYDLDRIEGVFSRPTHKLFGENYLNKVLVLNIAKGGVASAWMLYEMVTRKMAPISLLLNYANPIMAQGAAHANLPMIDRFDGDITTMIKTGEKVTVEPKTGKIFVE
;
A
#
# COMPACT_ATOMS: atom_id res chain seq x y z
N MET A 1 -14.37 -8.11 -19.68
CA MET A 1 -13.69 -7.76 -18.41
C MET A 1 -14.31 -6.47 -17.94
N ASN A 2 -14.98 -6.47 -16.79
CA ASN A 2 -15.64 -5.29 -16.25
C ASN A 2 -14.60 -4.43 -15.54
N ARG A 3 -14.11 -3.40 -16.24
CA ARG A 3 -13.23 -2.41 -15.65
C ARG A 3 -14.03 -1.59 -14.63
N ARG A 4 -13.61 -1.61 -13.36
CA ARG A 4 -14.23 -0.82 -12.29
C ARG A 4 -13.29 0.29 -11.82
N ILE A 5 -13.87 1.42 -11.46
CA ILE A 5 -13.15 2.56 -10.91
C ILE A 5 -13.53 2.67 -9.43
N ILE A 6 -12.53 2.76 -8.57
CA ILE A 6 -12.68 3.02 -7.14
C ILE A 6 -12.11 4.41 -6.87
N TYR A 7 -12.79 5.16 -6.01
CA TYR A 7 -12.43 6.52 -5.63
C TYR A 7 -12.00 6.56 -4.17
N GLY A 8 -10.97 7.35 -3.92
CA GLY A 8 -10.54 7.78 -2.59
C GLY A 8 -10.02 9.20 -2.63
N HIS A 9 -9.40 9.63 -1.53
CA HIS A 9 -8.83 10.96 -1.44
C HIS A 9 -7.65 11.15 -2.40
N VAL A 10 -7.38 12.38 -2.83
CA VAL A 10 -6.15 12.70 -3.59
C VAL A 10 -4.92 12.25 -2.79
N GLY A 11 -4.12 11.39 -3.41
CA GLY A 11 -2.99 10.73 -2.79
C GLY A 11 -1.64 11.37 -3.11
N ILE A 12 -0.60 10.59 -2.89
CA ILE A 12 0.80 10.97 -3.01
C ILE A 12 1.48 10.13 -4.09
N GLY A 13 2.43 10.71 -4.81
CA GLY A 13 3.34 9.98 -5.71
C GLY A 13 2.82 9.82 -7.15
N PRO A 14 3.61 9.14 -8.02
CA PRO A 14 3.29 8.93 -9.42
C PRO A 14 2.20 7.86 -9.64
N THR A 15 1.66 7.82 -10.85
CA THR A 15 0.79 6.73 -11.30
C THR A 15 1.59 5.45 -11.49
N VAL A 16 1.08 4.33 -11.00
CA VAL A 16 1.72 3.00 -11.11
C VAL A 16 0.68 1.91 -11.38
N SER A 17 1.11 0.81 -11.98
CA SER A 17 0.27 -0.37 -12.22
C SER A 17 0.94 -1.63 -11.69
N GLY A 18 0.15 -2.57 -11.15
CA GLY A 18 0.64 -3.88 -10.76
C GLY A 18 -0.43 -4.77 -10.16
N THR A 19 0.01 -5.88 -9.56
CA THR A 19 -0.90 -6.87 -8.97
C THR A 19 -1.21 -6.51 -7.53
N ALA A 20 -2.49 -6.50 -7.17
CA ALA A 20 -2.94 -6.29 -5.81
C ALA A 20 -2.57 -7.47 -4.90
N LEU A 21 -2.07 -7.17 -3.70
CA LEU A 21 -1.93 -8.10 -2.59
C LEU A 21 -2.71 -7.52 -1.41
N VAL A 22 -3.79 -8.20 -1.03
CA VAL A 22 -4.86 -7.64 -0.19
C VAL A 22 -4.98 -8.39 1.12
N ALA A 23 -5.09 -7.65 2.22
CA ALA A 23 -5.56 -8.18 3.50
C ALA A 23 -6.33 -7.13 4.28
N SER A 24 -7.35 -7.55 5.04
CA SER A 24 -8.09 -6.65 5.94
C SER A 24 -7.33 -6.36 7.25
N ASP A 25 -6.02 -6.57 7.25
CA ASP A 25 -5.14 -6.39 8.41
C ASP A 25 -4.58 -4.98 8.43
N ASN A 26 -4.15 -4.54 9.62
CA ASN A 26 -3.45 -3.27 9.75
C ASN A 26 -1.99 -3.42 9.33
N PHE A 27 -1.38 -2.31 8.93
CA PHE A 27 -0.05 -2.32 8.33
C PHE A 27 0.99 -1.54 9.14
N SER A 28 2.12 -2.16 9.44
CA SER A 28 3.32 -1.53 9.95
C SER A 28 4.54 -2.02 9.19
N ALA A 29 5.17 -1.12 8.44
CA ALA A 29 6.42 -1.41 7.74
C ALA A 29 7.53 -1.95 8.67
N ARG A 30 7.46 -1.65 9.98
CA ARG A 30 8.47 -2.08 10.96
C ARG A 30 8.29 -3.48 11.46
N TYR A 31 7.05 -3.88 11.67
CA TYR A 31 6.75 -5.08 12.41
C TYR A 31 6.11 -6.17 11.56
N ASP A 32 5.59 -5.82 10.38
CA ASP A 32 4.90 -6.79 9.52
C ASP A 32 5.77 -7.25 8.35
N LEU A 33 6.89 -6.57 8.07
CA LEU A 33 7.74 -6.84 6.92
C LEU A 33 9.14 -7.29 7.32
N ASP A 34 9.64 -8.32 6.63
CA ASP A 34 11.08 -8.52 6.43
C ASP A 34 11.52 -7.65 5.25
N ARG A 35 12.27 -6.59 5.56
CA ARG A 35 12.74 -5.59 4.57
C ARG A 35 14.06 -5.97 3.92
N ILE A 36 14.58 -7.16 4.21
CA ILE A 36 15.75 -7.76 3.54
C ILE A 36 15.24 -8.78 2.52
N GLU A 37 14.33 -9.67 2.91
CA GLU A 37 13.79 -10.72 2.04
C GLU A 37 12.61 -10.26 1.18
N GLY A 38 11.94 -9.17 1.55
CA GLY A 38 10.82 -8.63 0.78
C GLY A 38 9.50 -9.40 0.98
N VAL A 39 9.32 -9.96 2.18
CA VAL A 39 8.13 -10.75 2.56
C VAL A 39 7.48 -10.23 3.83
N PHE A 40 6.21 -10.57 4.05
CA PHE A 40 5.56 -10.36 5.35
C PHE A 40 6.09 -11.35 6.38
N SER A 41 6.58 -10.85 7.52
CA SER A 41 7.34 -11.63 8.51
C SER A 41 6.59 -11.92 9.80
N ARG A 42 5.46 -11.24 10.07
CA ARG A 42 4.69 -11.49 11.30
C ARG A 42 3.76 -12.70 11.14
N PRO A 43 3.92 -13.78 11.93
CA PRO A 43 3.11 -15.01 11.79
C PRO A 43 1.59 -14.82 11.92
N THR A 44 1.15 -13.82 12.67
CA THR A 44 -0.29 -13.56 12.91
C THR A 44 -0.93 -12.69 11.84
N HIS A 45 -0.15 -12.13 10.90
CA HIS A 45 -0.68 -11.30 9.82
C HIS A 45 -1.19 -12.19 8.69
N LYS A 46 -2.33 -11.87 8.08
CA LYS A 46 -2.92 -12.70 7.00
C LYS A 46 -2.02 -12.94 5.79
N LEU A 47 -1.10 -12.02 5.54
CA LEU A 47 -0.13 -12.09 4.45
C LEU A 47 1.19 -12.77 4.83
N PHE A 48 1.31 -13.39 6.01
CA PHE A 48 2.58 -14.01 6.45
C PHE A 48 3.18 -14.93 5.37
N GLY A 49 4.45 -14.70 5.04
CA GLY A 49 5.18 -15.43 3.99
C GLY A 49 4.98 -14.90 2.57
N GLU A 50 4.01 -14.02 2.33
CA GLU A 50 3.75 -13.46 1.00
C GLU A 50 4.79 -12.40 0.61
N ASN A 51 5.20 -12.41 -0.65
CA ASN A 51 6.11 -11.42 -1.22
C ASN A 51 5.35 -10.13 -1.59
N TYR A 52 5.83 -9.00 -1.08
CA TYR A 52 5.21 -7.69 -1.33
C TYR A 52 5.93 -6.85 -2.40
N LEU A 53 7.09 -7.28 -2.87
CA LEU A 53 7.85 -6.55 -3.88
C LEU A 53 7.07 -6.52 -5.19
N ASN A 54 7.08 -5.36 -5.85
CA ASN A 54 6.33 -5.15 -7.10
C ASN A 54 4.80 -5.34 -6.96
N LYS A 55 4.26 -5.35 -5.74
CA LYS A 55 2.82 -5.43 -5.46
C LYS A 55 2.23 -4.08 -5.07
N VAL A 56 0.95 -3.90 -5.38
CA VAL A 56 0.12 -2.87 -4.77
C VAL A 56 -0.46 -3.48 -3.49
N LEU A 57 -0.01 -3.00 -2.33
CA LEU A 57 -0.56 -3.47 -1.06
C LEU A 57 -1.89 -2.76 -0.78
N VAL A 58 -2.91 -3.55 -0.47
CA VAL A 58 -4.25 -3.06 -0.13
C VAL A 58 -4.58 -3.53 1.28
N LEU A 59 -4.55 -2.61 2.24
CA LEU A 59 -4.59 -2.92 3.67
C LEU A 59 -5.56 -1.98 4.41
N ASN A 60 -5.85 -2.29 5.67
CA ASN A 60 -6.85 -1.54 6.42
C ASN A 60 -6.29 -0.20 6.95
N ILE A 61 -5.61 -0.21 8.11
CA ILE A 61 -5.12 1.01 8.76
C ILE A 61 -3.61 1.00 8.85
N ALA A 62 -2.99 2.14 8.57
CA ALA A 62 -1.58 2.37 8.83
C ALA A 62 -1.28 2.49 10.33
N LYS A 63 -0.43 1.61 10.83
CA LYS A 63 0.15 1.61 12.17
C LYS A 63 1.60 2.04 12.12
N GLY A 64 1.98 2.92 13.05
CA GLY A 64 3.36 3.32 13.22
C GLY A 64 3.50 4.76 13.70
N GLY A 65 4.68 5.08 14.22
CA GLY A 65 5.07 6.43 14.60
C GLY A 65 6.17 6.97 13.70
N VAL A 66 6.89 7.99 14.18
CA VAL A 66 7.91 8.77 13.45
C VAL A 66 8.92 7.89 12.68
N ALA A 67 9.33 6.76 13.26
CA ALA A 67 10.27 5.84 12.61
C ALA A 67 9.77 5.30 11.26
N SER A 68 8.45 5.17 11.08
CA SER A 68 7.85 4.56 9.88
C SER A 68 8.07 5.41 8.62
N ALA A 69 8.13 6.74 8.77
CA ALA A 69 8.35 7.64 7.64
C ALA A 69 9.75 7.44 7.01
N TRP A 70 10.78 7.41 7.86
CA TRP A 70 12.15 7.11 7.44
C TRP A 70 12.29 5.71 6.84
N MET A 71 11.54 4.75 7.37
CA MET A 71 11.56 3.38 6.89
C MET A 71 11.01 3.24 5.47
N LEU A 72 9.95 3.95 5.10
CA LEU A 72 9.44 3.93 3.73
C LEU A 72 10.50 4.46 2.75
N TYR A 73 11.18 5.55 3.10
CA TYR A 73 12.26 6.10 2.29
C TYR A 73 13.43 5.12 2.13
N GLU A 74 13.87 4.51 3.24
CA GLU A 74 14.94 3.51 3.22
C GLU A 74 14.56 2.27 2.39
N MET A 75 13.32 1.80 2.49
CA MET A 75 12.81 0.71 1.66
C MET A 75 12.82 1.08 0.17
N VAL A 76 12.34 2.28 -0.19
CA VAL A 76 12.31 2.71 -1.60
C VAL A 76 13.73 2.86 -2.16
N THR A 77 14.65 3.47 -1.43
CA THR A 77 16.05 3.66 -1.89
C THR A 77 16.76 2.33 -2.13
N ARG A 78 16.43 1.29 -1.35
CA ARG A 78 16.94 -0.08 -1.54
C ARG A 78 16.13 -0.92 -2.53
N LYS A 79 15.05 -0.39 -3.12
CA LYS A 79 14.10 -1.14 -3.96
C LYS A 79 13.44 -2.31 -3.22
N MET A 80 13.25 -2.16 -1.92
CA MET A 80 12.63 -3.13 -1.00
C MET A 80 11.25 -2.65 -0.52
N ALA A 81 10.58 -1.83 -1.32
CA ALA A 81 9.23 -1.32 -1.06
C ALA A 81 8.19 -1.98 -1.98
N PRO A 82 6.91 -2.05 -1.56
CA PRO A 82 5.83 -2.28 -2.51
C PRO A 82 5.79 -1.12 -3.52
N ILE A 83 5.13 -1.33 -4.67
CA ILE A 83 5.01 -0.26 -5.67
C ILE A 83 3.95 0.78 -5.31
N SER A 84 2.99 0.43 -4.45
CA SER A 84 2.00 1.36 -3.91
C SER A 84 1.35 0.83 -2.63
N LEU A 85 0.85 1.76 -1.81
CA LEU A 85 0.03 1.50 -0.63
C LEU A 85 -1.40 2.06 -0.83
N LEU A 86 -2.41 1.22 -0.70
CA LEU A 86 -3.82 1.60 -0.64
C LEU A 86 -4.34 1.26 0.76
N LEU A 87 -4.74 2.28 1.52
CA LEU A 87 -5.12 2.13 2.93
C LEU A 87 -6.50 2.72 3.17
N ASN A 88 -7.39 2.04 3.88
CA ASN A 88 -8.65 2.69 4.31
C ASN A 88 -8.36 3.98 5.10
N TYR A 89 -7.34 3.93 5.97
CA TYR A 89 -6.90 5.10 6.71
C TYR A 89 -5.37 5.13 6.85
N ALA A 90 -4.78 6.26 6.44
CA ALA A 90 -3.38 6.58 6.70
C ALA A 90 -3.26 7.68 7.75
N ASN A 91 -2.33 7.54 8.68
CA ASN A 91 -2.00 8.62 9.62
C ASN A 91 -1.04 9.64 8.96
N PRO A 92 -0.93 10.88 9.49
CA PRO A 92 -0.08 11.92 8.88
C PRO A 92 1.40 11.55 8.75
N ILE A 93 1.92 10.71 9.65
CA ILE A 93 3.31 10.25 9.59
C ILE A 93 3.54 9.35 8.37
N MET A 94 2.58 8.48 8.06
CA MET A 94 2.62 7.62 6.88
C MET A 94 2.50 8.44 5.59
N ALA A 95 1.61 9.45 5.57
CA ALA A 95 1.53 10.38 4.44
C ALA A 95 2.84 11.15 4.21
N GLN A 96 3.44 11.68 5.28
CA GLN A 96 4.74 12.35 5.19
C GLN A 96 5.85 11.39 4.69
N GLY A 97 5.88 10.17 5.20
CA GLY A 97 6.81 9.14 4.78
C GLY A 97 6.68 8.76 3.30
N ALA A 98 5.45 8.53 2.84
CA ALA A 98 5.17 8.24 1.44
C ALA A 98 5.59 9.41 0.53
N ALA A 99 5.32 10.65 0.95
CA ALA A 99 5.70 11.84 0.19
C ALA A 99 7.23 11.99 0.11
N HIS A 100 7.93 11.79 1.22
CA HIS A 100 9.39 11.85 1.26
C HIS A 100 10.04 10.74 0.41
N ALA A 101 9.46 9.54 0.44
CA ALA A 101 9.93 8.37 -0.31
C ALA A 101 9.51 8.39 -1.80
N ASN A 102 8.66 9.32 -2.22
CA ASN A 102 7.96 9.27 -3.52
C ASN A 102 7.27 7.92 -3.77
N LEU A 103 6.69 7.33 -2.71
CA LEU A 103 5.95 6.07 -2.75
C LEU A 103 4.47 6.35 -3.04
N PRO A 104 3.90 5.84 -4.15
CA PRO A 104 2.49 6.00 -4.46
C PRO A 104 1.57 5.54 -3.33
N MET A 105 0.70 6.42 -2.84
CA MET A 105 -0.24 6.09 -1.78
C MET A 105 -1.59 6.79 -1.97
N ILE A 106 -2.69 6.07 -1.72
CA ILE A 106 -4.04 6.63 -1.62
C ILE A 106 -4.68 6.15 -0.32
N ASP A 107 -5.43 7.04 0.34
CA ASP A 107 -6.22 6.71 1.52
C ASP A 107 -7.66 7.22 1.44
N ARG A 108 -8.51 6.84 2.43
CA ARG A 108 -9.89 7.32 2.59
C ARG A 108 -10.75 7.12 1.34
N PHE A 109 -11.04 5.86 1.04
CA PHE A 109 -11.91 5.45 -0.06
C PHE A 109 -13.38 5.60 0.28
N ASP A 110 -14.25 5.59 -0.73
CA ASP A 110 -15.72 5.64 -0.57
C ASP A 110 -16.32 4.39 0.12
N GLY A 111 -15.47 3.41 0.46
CA GLY A 111 -15.80 2.28 1.33
C GLY A 111 -14.56 1.45 1.65
N ASP A 112 -14.74 0.21 2.12
CA ASP A 112 -13.61 -0.63 2.53
C ASP A 112 -12.85 -1.20 1.32
N ILE A 113 -11.66 -0.64 1.05
CA ILE A 113 -10.81 -1.00 -0.08
C ILE A 113 -10.40 -2.48 -0.05
N THR A 114 -10.30 -3.07 1.14
CA THR A 114 -9.90 -4.49 1.32
C THR A 114 -11.01 -5.47 0.93
N THR A 115 -12.24 -4.97 0.75
CA THR A 115 -13.39 -5.72 0.20
C THR A 115 -13.64 -5.41 -1.27
N MET A 116 -13.25 -4.22 -1.72
CA MET A 116 -13.44 -3.75 -3.09
C MET A 116 -12.39 -4.24 -4.08
N ILE A 117 -11.23 -4.71 -3.60
CA ILE A 117 -10.14 -5.28 -4.41
C ILE A 117 -9.78 -6.66 -3.85
N LYS A 118 -9.46 -7.61 -4.72
CA LYS A 118 -9.04 -8.96 -4.39
C LYS A 118 -7.58 -9.17 -4.77
N THR A 119 -6.87 -9.99 -4.00
CA THR A 119 -5.51 -10.41 -4.34
C THR A 119 -5.48 -11.03 -5.74
N GLY A 120 -4.48 -10.64 -6.53
CA GLY A 120 -4.32 -11.12 -7.91
C GLY A 120 -4.92 -10.21 -8.98
N GLU A 121 -5.82 -9.29 -8.61
CA GLU A 121 -6.36 -8.32 -9.58
C GLU A 121 -5.27 -7.35 -10.04
N LYS A 122 -5.34 -6.96 -11.33
CA LYS A 122 -4.48 -5.92 -11.88
C LYS A 122 -5.10 -4.57 -11.57
N VAL A 123 -4.30 -3.68 -11.00
CA VAL A 123 -4.74 -2.35 -10.63
C VAL A 123 -3.79 -1.30 -11.17
N THR A 124 -4.36 -0.17 -11.60
CA THR A 124 -3.62 1.07 -11.86
C THR A 124 -4.03 2.10 -10.82
N VAL A 125 -3.06 2.56 -10.03
CA VAL A 125 -3.23 3.54 -8.98
C VAL A 125 -2.85 4.91 -9.53
N GLU A 126 -3.77 5.88 -9.47
CA GLU A 126 -3.56 7.26 -9.89
C GLU A 126 -3.73 8.21 -8.69
N PRO A 127 -2.67 8.44 -7.89
CA PRO A 127 -2.80 9.20 -6.64
C PRO A 127 -3.30 10.63 -6.85
N LYS A 128 -2.81 11.31 -7.90
CA LYS A 128 -3.16 12.72 -8.19
C LYS A 128 -4.66 12.98 -8.35
N THR A 129 -5.44 11.98 -8.75
CA THR A 129 -6.89 12.09 -8.93
C THR A 129 -7.69 11.26 -7.91
N GLY A 130 -7.00 10.53 -7.02
CA GLY A 130 -7.64 9.64 -6.06
C GLY A 130 -8.32 8.42 -6.70
N LYS A 131 -7.91 8.01 -7.91
CA LYS A 131 -8.57 6.94 -8.66
C LYS A 131 -7.75 5.66 -8.68
N ILE A 132 -8.45 4.53 -8.61
CA ILE A 132 -7.90 3.20 -8.88
C ILE A 132 -8.72 2.58 -9.99
N PHE A 133 -8.05 2.09 -11.03
CA PHE A 133 -8.65 1.32 -12.10
C PHE A 133 -8.35 -0.16 -11.84
N VAL A 134 -9.38 -0.99 -11.71
CA VAL A 134 -9.25 -2.43 -11.53
C VAL A 134 -9.70 -3.14 -12.81
N GLU A 135 -8.87 -4.07 -13.29
CA GLU A 135 -9.06 -4.84 -14.53
C GLU A 135 -9.55 -6.27 -14.28
#